data_AF-X0YQP4-F1
#
_entry.id   AF-X0YQP4-F1
#
_cell.length_a   1.000
_cell.length_b   1.000
_cell.length_c   1.000
_cell.angle_alpha   90.00
_cell.angle_beta   90.00
_cell.angle_gamma   90.00
#
_symmetry.space_group_name_H-M   'P 1'
#
loop_
_entity.id
_entity.type
_entity.pdbx_description
1 polymer ?
#
loop_
_entity_poly.entity_id
_entity_poly.type
_entity_poly.pdbx_seq_one_letter_code
_entity_poly.pdbx_strand_id
1 'polypeptide(L)'
;MKVKLLKKNRETKDVFSFIFAPDKPFEWKAGQFIFYKIPDENEDERGITRHFTISSAPFEDNIMLTSKFDFEKGSSFKKALHQRV
;
A
#
# COMPACT_ATOMS: atom_id res chain seq x y z
N MET A 1 2.42 12.15 -7.31
CA MET A 1 2.58 10.91 -8.09
C MET A 1 1.32 10.10 -7.87
N LYS A 2 0.70 9.61 -8.93
CA LYS A 2 -0.37 8.62 -8.83
C LYS A 2 0.23 7.25 -9.11
N VAL A 3 -0.42 6.22 -8.58
CA VAL A 3 -0.05 4.84 -8.83
C VAL A 3 -1.32 4.07 -9.19
N LYS A 4 -1.19 3.07 -10.07
CA LYS A 4 -2.31 2.21 -10.48
C LYS A 4 -2.11 0.84 -9.87
N LEU A 5 -3.13 0.29 -9.20
CA LEU A 5 -3.07 -1.10 -8.76
C LEU A 5 -3.01 -2.01 -9.99
N LEU A 6 -1.97 -2.84 -10.05
CA LEU A 6 -1.84 -3.91 -11.03
C LEU A 6 -2.39 -5.22 -10.50
N LYS A 7 -2.06 -5.55 -9.25
CA LYS A 7 -2.38 -6.84 -8.65
C LYS A 7 -2.49 -6.76 -7.13
N LYS A 8 -3.42 -7.53 -6.58
CA LYS A 8 -3.54 -7.81 -5.14
C LYS A 8 -3.33 -9.31 -4.91
N ASN A 9 -2.24 -9.67 -4.26
CA ASN A 9 -1.94 -11.03 -3.86
C ASN A 9 -2.34 -11.26 -2.42
N ARG A 10 -2.92 -12.42 -2.14
CA ARG A 10 -3.12 -12.91 -0.78
C ARG A 10 -1.97 -13.85 -0.44
N GLU A 11 -1.02 -13.39 0.37
CA GLU A 11 0.16 -14.17 0.76
C GLU A 11 -0.18 -15.19 1.84
N THR A 12 -1.05 -14.81 2.78
CA THR A 12 -1.55 -15.69 3.85
C THR A 12 -3.01 -15.38 4.18
N LYS A 13 -3.55 -15.96 5.27
CA LYS A 13 -4.91 -15.67 5.75
C LYS A 13 -5.15 -14.16 5.92
N ASP A 14 -4.18 -13.44 6.47
CA ASP A 14 -4.28 -12.05 6.91
C ASP A 14 -3.17 -11.15 6.36
N VAL A 15 -2.30 -11.63 5.46
CA VAL A 15 -1.26 -10.82 4.80
C VAL A 15 -1.55 -10.70 3.31
N PHE A 16 -1.49 -9.46 2.82
CA PHE A 16 -1.72 -9.13 1.41
C PHE A 16 -0.61 -8.25 0.86
N SER A 17 -0.26 -8.48 -0.40
CA SER A 17 0.61 -7.63 -1.19
C SER A 17 -0.18 -6.89 -2.27
N PHE A 18 0.06 -5.59 -2.40
CA PHE A 18 -0.51 -4.72 -3.41
C PHE A 18 0.62 -4.23 -4.30
N ILE A 19 0.53 -4.54 -5.59
CA ILE A 19 1.55 -4.20 -6.59
C ILE A 19 1.02 -3.05 -7.42
N PHE A 20 1.78 -1.95 -7.47
CA PHE A 20 1.40 -0.73 -8.13
C PHE A 20 2.38 -0.33 -9.24
N ALA A 21 1.84 0.11 -10.38
CA ALA A 21 2.60 0.80 -11.40
C ALA A 21 2.59 2.31 -11.10
N PRO A 22 3.76 2.97 -10.98
CA PRO A 22 3.82 4.43 -10.88
C PRO A 22 3.49 5.11 -12.22
N ASP A 23 2.89 6.30 -12.17
CA ASP A 23 2.53 7.08 -13.37
C ASP A 23 3.74 7.74 -14.08
N LYS A 24 4.92 7.66 -13.48
CA LYS A 24 6.19 8.18 -13.98
C LYS A 24 7.35 7.41 -13.35
N PRO A 25 8.58 7.49 -13.89
CA PRO A 25 9.74 6.84 -13.29
C PRO A 25 9.88 7.17 -11.80
N PHE A 26 10.11 6.12 -11.00
CA PHE A 26 10.24 6.21 -9.56
C PHE A 26 11.41 5.34 -9.11
N GLU A 27 12.44 5.95 -8.53
CA GLU A 27 13.62 5.26 -8.02
C GLU A 27 13.59 5.20 -6.50
N TRP A 28 14.01 4.07 -5.94
CA TRP A 28 14.19 3.90 -4.50
C TRP A 28 15.40 3.01 -4.20
N LYS A 29 15.91 3.14 -2.98
CA LYS A 29 16.87 2.19 -2.40
C LYS A 29 16.12 1.13 -1.63
N ALA A 30 16.56 -0.13 -1.73
CA ALA A 30 15.97 -1.22 -0.98
C ALA A 30 15.94 -0.91 0.52
N GLY A 31 14.79 -1.17 1.16
CA GLY A 31 14.54 -0.84 2.57
C GLY A 31 13.94 0.54 2.83
N GLN A 32 13.80 1.41 1.81
CA GLN A 32 13.07 2.67 1.97
C GLN A 32 11.56 2.46 2.10
N PHE A 33 10.90 3.48 2.63
CA PHE A 33 9.44 3.58 2.75
C PHE A 33 8.92 4.80 2.02
N ILE A 34 7.63 4.78 1.70
CA ILE A 34 6.91 5.91 1.12
C ILE A 34 5.60 6.14 1.86
N PHE A 35 5.08 7.37 1.77
CA PHE A 35 3.78 7.73 2.29
C PHE A 35 2.69 7.46 1.23
N TYR A 36 1.78 6.55 1.56
CA TYR A 36 0.59 6.27 0.79
C TYR A 36 -0.55 7.15 1.30
N LYS A 37 -1.26 7.78 0.37
CA LYS A 37 -2.47 8.57 0.65
C LYS A 37 -3.64 7.93 -0.06
N ILE A 38 -4.65 7.49 0.69
CA ILE A 38 -5.90 6.95 0.14
C ILE A 38 -7.01 7.92 0.53
N PRO A 39 -7.58 8.68 -0.43
CA PRO A 39 -8.73 9.52 -0.14
C PRO A 39 -9.88 8.68 0.42
N ASP A 40 -10.27 8.96 1.65
CA ASP A 40 -11.43 8.36 2.31
C ASP A 40 -12.12 9.43 3.15
N GLU A 41 -13.45 9.44 3.14
CA GLU A 41 -14.27 10.36 3.92
C GLU A 41 -14.38 9.92 5.38
N ASN A 42 -14.16 8.63 5.65
CA ASN A 42 -14.25 8.03 6.99
C ASN A 42 -12.86 7.78 7.59
N GLU A 43 -12.02 8.83 7.66
CA GLU A 43 -10.68 8.71 8.24
C GLU A 43 -10.71 8.54 9.77
N ASP A 44 -9.72 7.82 10.32
CA ASP A 44 -9.52 7.73 11.76
C ASP A 44 -8.66 8.93 12.21
N GLU A 45 -8.42 9.10 13.52
CA GLU A 45 -7.60 10.21 14.05
C GLU A 45 -6.16 10.24 13.49
N ARG A 46 -5.70 9.13 12.93
CA ARG A 46 -4.37 9.04 12.32
C ARG A 46 -4.39 9.59 10.87
N GLY A 47 -5.55 9.80 10.27
CA GLY A 47 -5.77 10.41 8.97
C GLY A 47 -5.54 9.50 7.76
N ILE A 48 -5.73 10.03 6.55
CA ILE A 48 -5.63 9.28 5.27
C ILE A 48 -4.22 8.93 4.75
N THR A 49 -3.15 9.29 5.46
CA THR A 49 -1.76 9.08 4.99
C THR A 49 -0.96 8.15 5.90
N ARG A 50 -0.34 7.10 5.35
CA ARG A 50 0.47 6.12 6.12
C ARG A 50 1.77 5.78 5.41
N HIS A 51 2.85 5.60 6.17
CA HIS A 51 4.11 5.12 5.62
C HIS A 51 4.11 3.58 5.55
N PHE A 52 4.63 3.05 4.46
CA PHE A 52 4.94 1.62 4.32
C PHE A 52 6.28 1.45 3.61
N THR A 53 7.07 0.49 4.09
CA THR A 53 8.28 0.04 3.40
C THR A 53 7.91 -0.57 2.05
N ILE A 54 8.70 -0.26 1.02
CA ILE A 54 8.54 -0.87 -0.30
C ILE A 54 9.07 -2.31 -0.21
N SER A 55 8.21 -3.28 -0.51
CA SER A 55 8.55 -4.71 -0.42
C SER A 55 9.10 -5.29 -1.73
N SER A 56 9.11 -4.52 -2.82
CA SER A 56 9.73 -4.87 -4.11
C SER A 56 11.15 -4.33 -4.24
N ALA A 57 11.95 -5.01 -5.06
CA ALA A 57 13.30 -4.57 -5.40
C ALA A 57 13.26 -3.42 -6.44
N PRO A 58 14.23 -2.47 -6.40
CA PRO A 58 14.24 -1.33 -7.33
C PRO A 58 14.19 -1.69 -8.81
N PHE A 59 14.79 -2.82 -9.22
CA PHE A 59 14.81 -3.25 -10.62
C PHE A 59 13.48 -3.87 -11.10
N GLU A 60 12.52 -4.11 -10.20
CA GLU A 60 11.20 -4.63 -10.58
C GLU A 60 10.28 -3.54 -11.14
N ASP A 61 10.67 -2.26 -11.03
CA ASP A 61 9.96 -1.06 -11.49
C ASP A 61 8.51 -0.89 -11.00
N ASN A 62 8.05 -1.80 -10.14
CA ASN A 62 6.74 -1.78 -9.52
C ASN A 62 6.90 -1.50 -8.03
N ILE A 63 6.02 -0.67 -7.49
CA ILE A 63 5.98 -0.40 -6.06
C ILE A 63 5.10 -1.46 -5.41
N MET A 64 5.68 -2.28 -4.53
CA MET A 64 4.93 -3.27 -3.77
C MET A 64 4.78 -2.82 -2.31
N LEU A 65 3.56 -2.95 -1.78
CA LEU A 65 3.24 -2.82 -0.36
C LEU A 65 2.73 -4.15 0.14
N THR A 66 3.34 -4.70 1.18
CA THR A 66 2.87 -5.90 1.85
C THR A 66 2.53 -5.58 3.30
N SER A 67 1.34 -5.97 3.76
CA SER A 67 0.95 -5.73 5.15
C SER A 67 0.02 -6.80 5.70
N LYS A 68 0.10 -6.98 7.01
CA LYS A 68 -0.87 -7.75 7.80
C LYS A 68 -2.13 -6.93 8.06
N PHE A 69 -3.30 -7.54 7.95
CA PHE A 69 -4.61 -6.94 8.18
C PHE A 69 -5.28 -7.54 9.41
N ASP A 70 -5.82 -6.67 10.26
CA ASP A 70 -6.80 -7.04 11.27
C ASP A 70 -8.16 -6.60 10.72
N PHE A 71 -9.04 -7.55 10.41
CA PHE A 71 -10.33 -7.25 9.77
C PHE A 71 -11.37 -6.70 10.76
N GLU A 72 -11.19 -6.94 12.05
CA GLU A 72 -12.08 -6.43 13.10
C GLU A 72 -11.63 -5.04 13.55
N LYS A 73 -10.34 -4.91 13.90
CA LYS A 73 -9.76 -3.73 14.56
C LYS A 73 -8.83 -2.91 13.66
N GLY A 74 -8.80 -3.20 12.36
CA GLY A 74 -7.96 -2.48 11.40
C GLY A 74 -8.31 -0.99 11.31
N SER A 75 -7.29 -0.16 11.07
CA SER A 75 -7.46 1.27 10.82
C SER A 75 -8.35 1.53 9.60
N SER A 76 -9.02 2.68 9.55
CA SER A 76 -9.80 3.10 8.37
C SER A 76 -8.96 3.04 7.10
N PHE A 77 -7.70 3.50 7.15
CA PHE A 77 -6.75 3.38 6.04
C PHE A 77 -6.58 1.93 5.53
N LYS A 78 -6.41 0.94 6.43
CA LYS A 78 -6.21 -0.46 6.00
C LYS A 78 -7.53 -1.05 5.48
N LYS A 79 -8.67 -0.68 6.05
CA LYS A 79 -9.99 -1.05 5.52
C LYS A 79 -10.16 -0.50 4.09
N ALA A 80 -9.86 0.77 3.88
CA ALA A 80 -9.89 1.41 2.56
C ALA A 80 -8.92 0.75 1.57
N LEU A 81 -7.67 0.51 1.98
CA LEU A 81 -6.67 -0.21 1.16
C LEU A 81 -7.15 -1.61 0.76
N HIS A 82 -7.81 -2.35 1.65
CA HIS A 82 -8.28 -3.68 1.30
C HIS A 82 -9.53 -3.68 0.41
N GLN A 83 -10.43 -2.71 0.59
CA GLN A 83 -11.76 -2.71 -0.04
C GLN A 83 -11.82 -1.92 -1.35
N ARG A 84 -11.01 -0.87 -1.50
CA ARG A 84 -11.13 0.11 -2.61
C ARG A 84 -9.95 0.13 -3.56
N VAL A 85 -8.84 -0.49 -3.15
CA VAL A 85 -7.65 -0.68 -3.98
C VAL A 85 -7.67 -2.10 -4.49
#